data_AF-A0A6H1ZFC6-F1
#
_entry.id   AF-A0A6H1ZFC6-F1
#
_cell.length_a   1.000
_cell.length_b   1.000
_cell.length_c   1.000
_cell.angle_alpha   90.00
_cell.angle_beta   90.00
_cell.angle_gamma   90.00
#
_symmetry.space_group_name_H-M   'P 1'
#
loop_
_entity.id
_entity.type
_entity.pdbx_description
1 polymer ?
#
loop_
_entity_poly.entity_id
_entity_poly.type
_entity_poly.pdbx_seq_one_letter_code
_entity_poly.pdbx_strand_id
1 'polypeptide(L)' 'MNSRRELWQEEHGEIPKGWVVHNLNGNGTDNRIENLAAVPRNPDHVGQVIAPYRERIRKLEKELKLLKEKD' A
#
# COMPACT_ATOMS: atom_id res chain seq x y z
N MET A 1 -13.24 15.54 -1.52
CA MET A 1 -12.18 14.68 -0.94
C MET A 1 -11.75 13.76 -2.06
N ASN A 2 -10.51 13.85 -2.52
CA ASN A 2 -10.04 13.05 -3.65
C ASN A 2 -10.11 11.57 -3.27
N SER A 3 -10.53 10.74 -4.22
CA SER A 3 -10.60 9.30 -3.98
C SER A 3 -9.18 8.75 -3.74
N ARG A 4 -9.06 7.65 -2.96
CA ARG A 4 -7.77 6.94 -2.82
C ARG A 4 -7.14 6.58 -4.17
N ARG A 5 -7.98 6.40 -5.19
CA ARG A 5 -7.57 6.12 -6.57
C ARG A 5 -6.90 7.35 -7.20
N GLU A 6 -7.50 8.52 -7.07
CA GLU A 6 -6.94 9.79 -7.57
C GLU A 6 -5.58 10.08 -6.93
N LEU A 7 -5.50 10.02 -5.60
CA LEU A 7 -4.26 10.30 -4.86
C LEU A 7 -3.12 9.36 -5.25
N TRP A 8 -3.40 8.06 -5.42
CA TRP A 8 -2.38 7.11 -5.86
C TRP A 8 -1.95 7.38 -7.31
N GLN A 9 -2.89 7.73 -8.19
CA GLN A 9 -2.62 8.00 -9.60
C GLN A 9 -1.85 9.32 -9.82
N GLU A 10 -2.07 10.33 -8.98
CA GLU A 10 -1.30 11.59 -9.00
C GLU A 10 0.17 11.35 -8.70
N GLU A 11 0.50 10.46 -7.75
CA GLU A 11 1.88 10.16 -7.35
C GLU A 11 2.57 9.16 -8.30
N HIS A 12 1.86 8.11 -8.73
CA HIS A 12 2.48 6.96 -9.41
C HIS A 12 2.12 6.83 -10.90
N GLY A 13 1.20 7.65 -11.39
CA GLY A 13 0.71 7.59 -12.76
C GLY A 13 -0.43 6.59 -12.96
N GLU A 14 -0.67 6.22 -14.22
CA GLU A 14 -1.84 5.47 -14.63
C GLU A 14 -1.97 4.12 -13.92
N ILE A 15 -3.14 3.87 -13.32
CA ILE A 15 -3.46 2.57 -12.70
C ILE A 15 -3.85 1.57 -13.79
N PRO A 16 -3.16 0.42 -13.91
CA PRO A 16 -3.45 -0.57 -14.95
C PRO A 16 -4.91 -1.03 -14.96
N LYS A 17 -5.41 -1.39 -16.15
CA LYS A 17 -6.77 -1.91 -16.31
C LYS A 17 -6.97 -3.15 -15.44
N GLY A 18 -8.07 -3.17 -14.68
CA GLY A 18 -8.39 -4.28 -13.78
C GLY A 18 -7.69 -4.22 -12.42
N TRP A 19 -6.94 -3.15 -12.12
CA TRP A 19 -6.33 -2.93 -10.81
C TRP A 19 -7.18 -2.01 -9.93
N VAL A 20 -7.06 -2.19 -8.62
CA VAL A 20 -7.74 -1.43 -7.57
C VAL A 20 -6.72 -0.89 -6.57
N VAL A 21 -7.05 0.23 -5.92
CA VAL A 21 -6.20 0.83 -4.89
C VAL A 21 -6.75 0.49 -3.51
N HIS A 22 -5.91 -0.08 -2.64
CA HIS A 22 -6.25 -0.46 -1.28
C HIS A 22 -5.54 0.40 -0.24
N ASN A 23 -6.21 0.65 0.88
CA ASN A 23 -5.59 1.13 2.11
C ASN A 23 -4.99 -0.08 2.85
N LEU A 24 -3.66 -0.13 2.98
CA LEU A 24 -2.93 -1.27 3.52
C LEU A 24 -3.20 -1.51 5.01
N ASN A 25 -3.59 -0.49 5.78
CA ASN A 25 -3.96 -0.64 7.19
C ASN A 25 -5.43 -1.01 7.42
N GLY A 26 -6.24 -1.20 6.36
CA GLY A 26 -7.67 -1.49 6.46
C GLY A 26 -8.56 -0.29 6.81
N ASN A 27 -7.99 0.89 7.10
CA ASN A 27 -8.75 2.11 7.31
C ASN A 27 -9.03 2.81 5.98
N GLY A 28 -10.28 2.75 5.53
CA GLY A 28 -10.72 3.33 4.25
C GLY A 28 -10.65 4.85 4.12
N THR A 29 -10.40 5.57 5.22
CA THR A 29 -10.26 7.04 5.26
C THR A 29 -8.81 7.51 5.33
N ASP A 30 -7.85 6.62 5.64
CA ASP A 30 -6.44 6.95 5.70
C ASP A 30 -5.81 6.91 4.30
N ASN A 31 -5.92 8.01 3.57
CA ASN A 31 -5.43 8.11 2.20
C ASN A 31 -4.01 8.69 2.09
N ARG A 32 -3.19 8.61 3.13
CA ARG A 32 -1.76 8.92 3.02
C ARG A 32 -1.12 8.00 1.98
N ILE A 33 -0.27 8.54 1.12
CA ILE A 33 0.30 7.81 -0.03
C ILE A 33 1.01 6.52 0.40
N GLU A 34 1.75 6.55 1.51
CA GLU A 34 2.43 5.37 2.08
C GLU A 34 1.47 4.28 2.60
N ASN A 35 0.18 4.59 2.73
CA ASN A 35 -0.88 3.64 3.09
C ASN A 35 -1.61 3.09 1.87
N LEU A 36 -1.32 3.55 0.66
CA LEU A 36 -2.02 3.15 -0.56
C LEU A 36 -1.18 2.21 -1.41
N ALA A 37 -1.82 1.21 -2.02
CA ALA A 37 -1.18 0.35 -3.01
C ALA A 37 -2.17 -0.04 -4.12
N ALA A 38 -1.73 0.00 -5.38
CA ALA A 38 -2.46 -0.59 -6.49
C ALA A 38 -2.16 -2.10 -6.56
N VAL A 39 -3.21 -2.91 -6.66
CA VAL A 39 -3.13 -4.37 -6.79
C VAL A 39 -4.12 -4.86 -7.84
N PRO A 40 -3.85 -5.99 -8.53
CA PRO A 40 -4.81 -6.58 -9.45
C PRO A 40 -6.08 -7.02 -8.70
N ARG A 41 -7.25 -6.71 -9.28
CA ARG A 41 -8.54 -7.17 -8.73
C ARG A 41 -8.71 -8.68 -8.83
N ASN A 42 -8.20 -9.27 -9.92
CA ASN A 42 -8.21 -10.70 -10.20
C ASN A 42 -6.76 -11.16 -10.37
N PRO A 43 -6.02 -11.40 -9.27
CA PRO A 43 -4.63 -11.85 -9.36
C PRO A 43 -4.54 -13.29 -9.87
N ASP A 44 -3.54 -13.59 -10.70
CA ASP A 44 -3.20 -14.99 -11.04
C ASP A 44 -2.68 -15.76 -9.82
N HIS A 45 -2.01 -15.03 -8.91
CA HIS A 45 -1.47 -15.55 -7.67
C HIS A 45 -1.73 -14.58 -6.52
N VAL A 46 -2.16 -15.10 -5.36
CA VAL A 46 -2.39 -14.30 -4.14
C VAL A 46 -1.17 -13.45 -3.75
N GLY A 47 0.03 -13.91 -4.12
CA GLY A 47 1.29 -13.19 -4.01
C GLY A 47 1.25 -11.74 -4.52
N GLN A 48 0.53 -11.47 -5.61
CA GLN A 48 0.44 -10.14 -6.22
C GLN A 48 -0.32 -9.14 -5.33
N VAL A 49 -1.34 -9.59 -4.60
CA VAL A 49 -2.13 -8.74 -3.70
C VAL A 49 -1.41 -8.52 -2.37
N ILE A 50 -0.70 -9.55 -1.87
CA ILE A 50 -0.03 -9.49 -0.55
C ILE A 50 1.37 -8.86 -0.61
N ALA A 51 1.96 -8.69 -1.79
CA ALA A 51 3.27 -8.08 -1.99
C ALA A 51 3.45 -6.73 -1.26
N PRO A 52 2.57 -5.72 -1.46
CA PRO A 52 2.74 -4.42 -0.79
C PRO A 52 2.59 -4.50 0.74
N TYR A 53 1.77 -5.42 1.24
CA TYR A 53 1.66 -5.67 2.68
C TYR A 53 2.96 -6.23 3.26
N ARG A 54 3.58 -7.20 2.57
CA ARG A 54 4.86 -7.79 2.98
C ARG A 54 5.98 -6.76 2.98
N GLU A 55 6.03 -5.89 1.97
CA GLU A 55 7.00 -4.80 1.91
C GLU A 55 6.83 -3.82 3.06
N ARG A 56 5.59 -3.40 3.34
CA ARG A 56 5.29 -2.52 4.47
C ARG A 56 5.64 -3.16 5.81
N ILE A 57 5.29 -4.43 6.04
CA ILE A 57 5.61 -5.15 7.28
C ILE A 57 7.12 -5.17 7.50
N ARG A 58 7.91 -5.57 6.50
CA ARG A 58 9.38 -5.59 6.61
C ARG A 58 9.97 -4.21 6.91
N LYS A 59 9.44 -3.15 6.29
CA LYS A 59 9.86 -1.77 6.56
C LYS A 59 9.59 -1.39 8.02
N LEU A 60 8.37 -1.63 8.50
CA LEU A 60 7.97 -1.32 9.88
C LEU A 60 8.75 -2.14 10.90
N GLU A 61 8.99 -3.43 10.65
CA GLU A 61 9.84 -4.28 11.51
C GLU A 61 11.26 -3.73 11.64
N LYS A 62 11.83 -3.22 10.52
CA LYS A 62 13.16 -2.58 10.53
C LYS A 62 13.15 -1.26 11.31
N GLU A 63 12.15 -0.42 11.12
CA GLU A 63 12.01 0.85 11.86
C GLU A 63 11.86 0.59 13.36
N LEU A 64 11.03 -0.38 13.75
CA LEU A 64 10.85 -0.79 15.14
C LEU A 64 12.15 -1.30 15.77
N LYS A 65 12.96 -2.06 15.03
CA LYS A 65 14.27 -2.51 15.50
C LYS A 65 15.19 -1.32 15.79
N LEU A 66 15.30 -0.38 14.85
CA LEU A 66 16.14 0.81 15.00
C LEU A 66 15.69 1.73 16.13
N LEU A 67 14.39 1.79 16.42
CA LEU A 67 13.86 2.55 17.54
C LEU A 67 14.25 1.91 18.88
N LYS A 68 14.08 0.59 19.01
CA LYS A 68 14.46 -0.14 20.23
C LYS A 68 15.96 -0.13 20.54
N GLU A 69 16.81 0.05 19.53
CA GLU A 69 18.27 0.15 19.70
C GLU A 69 18.73 1.56 20.11
N LYS A 70 17.83 2.56 20.07
CA LYS A 70 18.12 3.94 20.48
C LYS A 70 17.71 4.26 21.93
N ASP A 71 16.94 3.38 22.54
CA ASP A 71 16.54 3.41 23.95
C ASP A 71 17.58 2.66 24.82
#